data_AF-A0AB35HFJ1-F1
#
_entry.id   AF-A0AB35HFJ1-F1
#
_cell.length_a   1.000
_cell.length_b   1.000
_cell.length_c   1.000
_cell.angle_alpha   90.00
_cell.angle_beta   90.00
_cell.angle_gamma   90.00
#
_symmetry.space_group_name_H-M   'P 1'
#
loop_
_entity.id
_entity.type
_entity.pdbx_description
1 polymer ?
#
loop_
_entity_poly.entity_id
_entity_poly.type
_entity_poly.pdbx_seq_one_letter_code
_entity_poly.pdbx_strand_id
1 'polypeptide(L)' 'MKKNLVSRLNRIEGQVRGVKGLIEKDTYCDDVITQIAAIQSALNGVSKILLEGHLKN' A
#
# COMPACT_ATOMS: atom_id res chain seq x y z
N MET A 1 13.77 3.22 -12.12
CA MET A 1 13.35 3.41 -10.70
C MET A 1 12.03 4.15 -10.56
N LYS A 2 11.92 5.43 -10.98
CA LYS A 2 10.72 6.26 -10.79
C LYS A 2 9.40 5.64 -11.33
N LYS A 3 9.39 5.07 -12.54
CA LYS A 3 8.20 4.39 -13.11
C LYS A 3 7.73 3.17 -12.29
N ASN A 4 8.63 2.45 -11.64
CA ASN A 4 8.28 1.27 -10.81
C ASN A 4 7.60 1.69 -9.49
N LEU A 5 8.07 2.78 -8.88
CA LEU A 5 7.49 3.33 -7.65
C LEU A 5 6.06 3.84 -7.89
N VAL A 6 5.83 4.58 -8.99
CA VAL A 6 4.49 5.06 -9.35
C VAL A 6 3.53 3.88 -9.55
N SER A 7 3.94 2.82 -10.25
CA SER A 7 3.09 1.63 -10.42
C SER A 7 2.74 0.96 -9.08
N ARG A 8 3.67 0.91 -8.11
CA ARG A 8 3.39 0.39 -6.77
C ARG A 8 2.43 1.28 -6.00
N LEU A 9 2.60 2.59 -6.08
CA LEU A 9 1.70 3.55 -5.46
C LEU A 9 0.28 3.46 -6.04
N ASN A 10 0.13 3.29 -7.36
CA ASN A 10 -1.18 3.09 -7.99
C ASN A 10 -1.89 1.81 -7.48
N ARG A 11 -1.13 0.75 -7.19
CA ARG A 11 -1.69 -0.47 -6.58
C ARG A 11 -2.15 -0.22 -5.15
N ILE A 12 -1.33 0.48 -4.37
CA ILE A 12 -1.66 0.85 -2.98
C ILE A 12 -2.91 1.73 -2.93
N GLU A 13 -3.04 2.70 -3.84
CA GLU A 13 -4.26 3.50 -3.98
C GLU A 13 -5.50 2.61 -4.23
N GLY A 14 -5.38 1.61 -5.11
CA GLY A 14 -6.43 0.63 -5.33
C GLY A 14 -6.81 -0.16 -4.08
N GLN A 15 -5.83 -0.55 -3.26
CA GLN A 15 -6.06 -1.23 -1.98
C GLN A 15 -6.78 -0.31 -0.98
N VAL A 16 -6.39 0.96 -0.88
CA VAL A 16 -7.04 1.96 -0.01
C VAL A 16 -8.51 2.14 -0.42
N ARG A 17 -8.80 2.23 -1.73
CA ARG A 17 -10.19 2.25 -2.22
C ARG A 17 -10.95 0.97 -1.84
N GLY A 18 -10.29 -0.19 -1.88
CA GLY A 18 -10.86 -1.46 -1.43
C GLY A 18 -11.25 -1.43 0.05
N VAL A 19 -10.36 -0.96 0.92
CA VAL A 19 -10.63 -0.80 2.37
C VAL A 19 -11.81 0.13 2.61
N LYS A 20 -11.88 1.27 1.91
CA LYS A 20 -13.03 2.17 1.98
C LYS A 20 -14.33 1.44 1.66
N GLY A 21 -14.35 0.65 0.58
CA GLY A 21 -15.53 -0.13 0.20
C GLY A 21 -15.90 -1.24 1.20
N LEU A 22 -14.94 -1.82 1.93
CA LEU A 22 -15.23 -2.78 3.01
C LEU A 22 -15.92 -2.11 4.19
N ILE A 23 -15.45 -0.91 4.58
CA ILE A 23 -16.04 -0.10 5.65
C ILE A 23 -17.45 0.35 5.27
N GLU A 24 -17.66 0.82 4.04
CA GLU A 24 -18.99 1.24 3.55
C GLU A 24 -19.99 0.08 3.52
N LYS A 25 -19.52 -1.17 3.43
CA LYS A 25 -20.34 -2.39 3.46
C LYS A 25 -20.53 -2.98 4.85
N ASP A 26 -20.02 -2.32 5.90
CA ASP A 26 -20.04 -2.80 7.28
C ASP A 26 -19.44 -4.21 7.42
N THR A 27 -18.34 -4.47 6.67
CA THR A 27 -17.65 -5.76 6.70
C THR A 27 -16.97 -5.97 8.06
N TYR A 28 -16.84 -7.22 8.51
CA TYR A 28 -16.15 -7.57 9.75
C TYR A 28 -14.79 -6.87 9.89
N CYS A 29 -14.55 -6.36 11.10
CA CYS A 29 -13.36 -5.58 11.43
C CYS A 29 -12.04 -6.31 11.11
N ASP A 30 -12.02 -7.64 11.25
CA ASP A 30 -10.82 -8.46 11.03
C ASP A 30 -10.34 -8.41 9.56
N ASP A 31 -11.27 -8.42 8.60
CA ASP A 31 -10.95 -8.32 7.18
C ASP A 31 -10.40 -6.93 6.84
N VAL A 32 -11.00 -5.89 7.42
CA VAL A 32 -10.55 -4.49 7.26
C VAL A 32 -9.14 -4.32 7.82
N ILE A 33 -8.88 -4.83 9.02
CA ILE A 33 -7.55 -4.77 9.68
C ILE A 33 -6.51 -5.52 8.83
N THR A 34 -6.86 -6.70 8.31
CA THR A 34 -5.97 -7.49 7.45
C THR A 34 -5.58 -6.72 6.18
N GLN A 35 -6.55 -6.04 5.54
CA GLN A 35 -6.26 -5.23 4.35
C GLN A 35 -5.42 -3.99 4.69
N ILE A 36 -5.66 -3.34 5.83
CA ILE A 36 -4.82 -2.23 6.30
C ILE A 36 -3.37 -2.68 6.52
N ALA A 37 -3.16 -3.83 7.15
CA ALA A 37 -1.82 -4.39 7.35
C ALA A 37 -1.11 -4.68 6.01
N ALA A 38 -1.84 -5.18 5.01
CA ALA A 38 -1.31 -5.39 3.66
C ALA A 38 -0.87 -4.07 2.99
N ILE A 39 -1.65 -3.00 3.16
CA ILE A 39 -1.31 -1.65 2.67
C ILE A 39 -0.04 -1.12 3.34
N GLN A 40 0.08 -1.25 4.66
CA GLN A 40 1.27 -0.82 5.42
C GLN A 40 2.52 -1.55 4.94
N SER A 41 2.43 -2.86 4.73
CA SER A 41 3.53 -3.67 4.18
C SER A 41 3.95 -3.21 2.78
N ALA A 42 2.97 -2.92 1.90
CA ALA A 42 3.25 -2.42 0.56
C ALA A 42 3.95 -1.05 0.57
N LEU A 43 3.53 -0.13 1.46
CA LEU A 43 4.17 1.17 1.67
C LEU A 43 5.61 1.02 2.18
N ASN A 44 5.85 0.12 3.13
CA ASN A 44 7.21 -0.17 3.61
C ASN A 44 8.12 -0.65 2.49
N GLY A 45 7.61 -1.47 1.57
CA GLY A 45 8.34 -1.89 0.37
C GLY A 45 8.72 -0.72 -0.56
N VAL A 46 7.83 0.27 -0.73
CA VAL A 46 8.11 1.50 -1.50
C VAL A 46 9.20 2.32 -0.80
N SER A 47 9.10 2.52 0.52
CA SER A 47 10.09 3.24 1.32
C SER A 47 11.48 2.62 1.23
N LYS A 48 11.56 1.28 1.29
CA LYS A 48 12.84 0.55 1.15
C LYS A 48 13.52 0.80 -0.19
N ILE A 49 12.76 0.74 -1.30
CA ILE A 49 13.31 0.99 -2.65
C ILE A 49 13.80 2.44 -2.78
N LEU A 50 13.08 3.40 -2.21
CA LEU A 50 13.51 4.80 -2.20
C LEU A 50 14.81 4.99 -1.41
N LEU A 51 14.91 4.38 -0.23
CA LEU A 51 16.11 4.42 0.60
C LEU A 51 17.32 3.77 -0.09
N GLU A 52 17.14 2.58 -0.68
CA GLU A 52 18.19 1.92 -1.47
C GLU A 52 18.68 2.79 -2.63
N GLY A 53 17.76 3.51 -3.29
CA GLY A 53 18.12 4.46 -4.34
C GLY A 53 18.82 5.71 -3.83
N HIS A 54 18.56 6.13 -2.59
CA HIS A 54 19.26 7.24 -1.95
C HIS A 54 20.69 6.85 -1.54
N LEU A 55 20.88 5.65 -0.99
CA LEU A 55 22.18 5.14 -0.52
C LEU A 55 23.16 4.75 -1.64
N LYS A 56 22.65 4.52 -2.86
CA LYS A 56 23.46 4.18 -4.04
C LYS A 56 23.92 5.40 -4.85
N ASN A 57 23.58 6.61 -4.40
CA ASN A 57 24.07 7.87 -4.96
C ASN A 57 25.16 8.46 -4.08
#